data_AF-A0A7X7E5B7-F1
#
_entry.id   AF-A0A7X7E5B7-F1
#
_cell.length_a   1.000
_cell.length_b   1.000
_cell.length_c   1.000
_cell.angle_alpha   90.00
_cell.angle_beta   90.00
_cell.angle_gamma   90.00
#
_symmetry.space_group_name_H-M   'P 1'
#
loop_
_entity.id
_entity.type
_entity.pdbx_description
1 polymer ?
#
loop_
_entity_poly.entity_id
_entity_poly.type
_entity_poly.pdbx_seq_one_letter_code
_entity_poly.pdbx_strand_id
1 'polypeptide(L)'
;MSEKQNNSYFDDALKIHAICADNSLSENEARLLTYMHAKAIESGKGVEYFYSPAQEDTDALLIMLGQNKTKIQLPSVASLDQQGQDALELILTIASRISYIDNLLAKECGLENRLSGELRSRLRLYQDSSFRDSMIEIYKKVIQPKLESYTRQKIDDAFCRFRTEQQKKEKELMNFVGI
;
A
#
# COMPACT_ATOMS: atom_id res chain seq x y z
N MET A 1 11.18 12.20 11.97
CA MET A 1 11.79 11.95 10.64
C MET A 1 12.27 13.28 10.09
N SER A 2 13.48 13.36 9.54
CA SER A 2 14.03 14.61 8.98
C SER A 2 13.50 14.85 7.56
N GLU A 3 13.43 16.11 7.10
CA GLU A 3 12.98 16.45 5.74
C GLU A 3 13.72 15.68 4.63
N LYS A 4 14.98 15.32 4.87
CA LYS A 4 15.80 14.51 3.94
C LYS A 4 15.25 13.09 3.76
N GLN A 5 14.70 12.46 4.81
CA GLN A 5 14.11 11.11 4.71
C GLN A 5 12.79 11.12 3.93
N ASN A 6 11.96 12.15 4.11
CA ASN A 6 10.70 12.27 3.37
C ASN A 6 10.93 12.45 1.86
N ASN A 7 11.96 13.23 1.49
CA ASN A 7 12.32 13.41 0.08
C ASN A 7 12.82 12.12 -0.57
N SER A 8 13.58 11.27 0.17
CA SER A 8 14.01 9.96 -0.34
C SER A 8 12.82 9.04 -0.58
N TYR A 9 11.90 8.93 0.38
CA TYR A 9 10.73 8.06 0.25
C TYR A 9 9.87 8.42 -0.98
N PHE A 10 9.62 9.70 -1.20
CA PHE A 10 8.80 10.14 -2.33
C PHE A 10 9.49 9.88 -3.67
N ASP A 11 10.81 10.10 -3.75
CA ASP A 11 11.60 9.81 -4.95
C ASP A 11 11.60 8.31 -5.26
N ASP A 12 11.80 7.46 -4.25
CA ASP A 12 11.76 6.01 -4.40
C ASP A 12 10.36 5.52 -4.81
N ALA A 13 9.30 6.09 -4.23
CA ALA A 13 7.93 5.78 -4.64
C ALA A 13 7.69 6.11 -6.13
N LEU A 14 8.11 7.29 -6.60
CA LEU A 14 7.97 7.65 -8.01
C LEU A 14 8.73 6.70 -8.94
N LYS A 15 9.96 6.32 -8.57
CA LYS A 15 10.77 5.34 -9.33
C LYS A 15 10.08 3.99 -9.37
N ILE A 16 9.61 3.47 -8.25
CA ILE A 16 8.93 2.18 -8.16
C ILE A 16 7.69 2.18 -9.04
N HIS A 17 6.87 3.23 -8.96
CA HIS A 17 5.68 3.36 -9.80
C HIS A 17 6.01 3.41 -11.29
N ALA A 18 7.06 4.14 -11.69
CA ALA A 18 7.49 4.19 -13.08
C ALA A 18 8.07 2.86 -13.58
N ILE A 19 8.89 2.18 -12.76
CA ILE A 19 9.37 0.83 -13.06
C ILE A 19 8.19 -0.13 -13.24
N CYS A 20 7.18 -0.06 -12.38
CA CYS A 20 5.97 -0.88 -12.48
C CYS A 20 5.22 -0.62 -13.80
N ALA A 21 5.04 0.66 -14.16
CA ALA A 21 4.41 1.05 -15.42
C ALA A 21 5.15 0.45 -16.64
N ASP A 22 6.48 0.54 -16.65
CA ASP A 22 7.31 -0.05 -17.72
C ASP A 22 7.26 -1.58 -17.80
N ASN A 23 6.87 -2.24 -16.71
CA ASN A 23 6.79 -3.70 -16.63
C ASN A 23 5.33 -4.19 -16.63
N SER A 24 4.39 -3.33 -17.03
CA SER A 24 2.95 -3.65 -17.10
C SER A 24 2.35 -4.17 -15.78
N LEU A 25 2.95 -3.77 -14.65
CA LEU A 25 2.40 -4.07 -13.32
C LEU A 25 1.28 -3.07 -13.00
N SER A 26 0.26 -3.57 -12.31
CA SER A 26 -0.90 -2.78 -11.90
C SER A 26 -0.53 -1.71 -10.88
N GLU A 27 -1.39 -0.68 -10.76
CA GLU A 27 -1.21 0.36 -9.74
C GLU A 27 -1.23 -0.22 -8.32
N ASN A 28 -2.01 -1.28 -8.08
CA ASN A 28 -2.08 -1.95 -6.79
C ASN A 28 -0.77 -2.67 -6.46
N GLU A 29 -0.16 -3.34 -7.43
CA GLU A 29 1.17 -3.94 -7.27
C GLU A 29 2.23 -2.87 -7.01
N ALA A 30 2.19 -1.75 -7.75
CA ALA A 30 3.13 -0.64 -7.54
C ALA A 30 3.08 -0.07 -6.11
N ARG A 31 1.87 0.10 -5.54
CA ARG A 31 1.72 0.55 -4.16
C ARG A 31 2.21 -0.49 -3.15
N LEU A 32 1.90 -1.77 -3.36
CA LEU A 32 2.39 -2.83 -2.49
C LEU A 32 3.91 -2.93 -2.52
N LEU A 33 4.53 -2.83 -3.69
CA LEU A 33 5.99 -2.84 -3.86
C LEU A 33 6.65 -1.60 -3.23
N THR A 34 5.98 -0.45 -3.27
CA THR A 34 6.43 0.77 -2.57
C THR A 34 6.39 0.58 -1.05
N TYR A 35 5.32 -0.01 -0.52
CA TYR A 35 5.24 -0.39 0.89
C TYR A 35 6.34 -1.38 1.27
N MET A 36 6.57 -2.40 0.44
CA MET A 36 7.63 -3.39 0.66
C MET A 36 9.00 -2.74 0.71
N HIS A 37 9.28 -1.80 -0.19
CA HIS A 37 10.52 -1.05 -0.22
C HIS A 37 10.74 -0.26 1.08
N ALA A 38 9.73 0.51 1.49
CA ALA A 38 9.81 1.31 2.70
C ALA A 38 10.04 0.45 3.95
N LYS A 39 9.32 -0.67 4.08
CA LYS A 39 9.49 -1.61 5.21
C LYS A 39 10.81 -2.37 5.18
N ALA A 40 11.31 -2.70 3.98
CA ALA A 40 12.62 -3.33 3.82
C ALA A 40 13.75 -2.42 4.34
N ILE A 41 13.65 -1.11 4.09
CA ILE A 41 14.59 -0.10 4.61
C ILE A 41 14.39 0.11 6.12
N GLU A 42 13.15 0.35 6.55
CA GLU A 42 12.79 0.64 7.95
C GLU A 42 13.23 -0.48 8.90
N SER A 43 13.03 -1.75 8.50
CA SER A 43 13.36 -2.91 9.33
C SER A 43 14.86 -3.21 9.42
N GLY A 44 15.67 -2.69 8.50
CA GLY A 44 17.08 -3.05 8.35
C GLY A 44 17.34 -4.50 7.89
N LYS A 45 16.30 -5.30 7.64
CA LYS A 45 16.38 -6.70 7.19
C LYS A 45 16.20 -6.87 5.68
N GLY A 46 15.95 -5.78 4.96
CA GLY A 46 15.57 -5.84 3.55
C GLY A 46 14.23 -6.56 3.37
N VAL A 47 13.99 -7.10 2.16
CA VAL A 47 12.75 -7.85 1.87
C VAL A 47 12.62 -9.16 2.63
N GLU A 48 13.69 -9.63 3.27
CA GLU A 48 13.64 -10.83 4.11
C GLU A 48 12.77 -10.61 5.37
N TYR A 49 12.49 -9.35 5.74
CA TYR A 49 11.52 -8.99 6.77
C TYR A 49 10.18 -9.73 6.61
N PHE A 50 9.71 -9.87 5.37
CA PHE A 50 8.38 -10.41 5.08
C PHE A 50 8.23 -11.91 5.35
N TYR A 51 9.33 -12.66 5.46
CA TYR A 51 9.27 -14.08 5.84
C TYR A 51 8.91 -14.29 7.31
N SER A 52 9.28 -13.33 8.17
CA SER A 52 9.01 -13.36 9.60
C SER A 52 8.68 -11.93 10.09
N PRO A 53 7.51 -11.38 9.67
CA PRO A 53 7.11 -10.03 10.07
C PRO A 53 6.78 -10.00 11.56
N ALA A 54 6.86 -8.81 12.16
CA ALA A 54 6.40 -8.59 13.53
C ALA A 54 4.89 -8.87 13.62
N GLN A 55 4.43 -9.52 14.70
CA GLN A 55 3.01 -9.85 14.87
C GLN A 55 2.16 -8.56 14.95
N GLU A 56 2.72 -7.51 15.52
CA GLU A 56 2.12 -6.20 15.69
C GLU A 56 1.70 -5.56 14.36
N ASP A 57 2.45 -5.81 13.27
CA ASP A 57 2.10 -5.31 11.94
C ASP A 57 0.83 -5.97 11.39
N THR A 58 0.67 -7.28 11.63
CA THR A 58 -0.54 -8.02 11.23
C THR A 58 -1.73 -7.56 12.08
N ASP A 59 -1.52 -7.41 13.38
CA ASP A 59 -2.57 -6.97 14.31
C ASP A 59 -3.03 -5.54 13.97
N ALA A 60 -2.11 -4.62 13.69
CA ALA A 60 -2.44 -3.26 13.28
C ALA A 60 -3.29 -3.22 12.00
N LEU A 61 -2.96 -4.04 10.98
CA LEU A 61 -3.75 -4.13 9.76
C LEU A 61 -5.15 -4.68 10.01
N LEU A 62 -5.28 -5.71 10.85
CA LEU A 62 -6.58 -6.27 11.25
C LEU A 62 -7.44 -5.24 12.00
N ILE A 63 -6.82 -4.40 12.84
CA ILE A 63 -7.49 -3.29 13.54
C ILE A 63 -7.97 -2.23 12.55
N MET A 64 -7.10 -1.78 11.65
CA MET A 64 -7.43 -0.76 10.64
C MET A 64 -8.53 -1.23 9.68
N LEU A 65 -8.59 -2.54 9.42
CA LEU A 65 -9.65 -3.17 8.63
C LEU A 65 -10.94 -3.46 9.44
N GLY A 66 -10.94 -3.21 10.74
CA GLY A 66 -12.08 -3.47 11.62
C GLY A 66 -12.40 -4.95 11.84
N GLN A 67 -11.49 -5.86 11.46
CA GLN A 67 -11.71 -7.32 11.46
C GLN A 67 -11.46 -7.99 12.82
N ASN A 68 -10.97 -7.24 13.82
CA ASN A 68 -10.57 -7.84 15.10
C ASN A 68 -10.85 -6.93 16.30
N LYS A 69 -12.12 -6.55 16.52
CA LYS A 69 -12.50 -5.71 17.67
C LYS A 69 -12.45 -6.44 19.03
N THR A 70 -12.50 -7.78 19.03
CA THR A 70 -12.72 -8.59 20.25
C THR A 70 -11.47 -9.28 20.80
N LYS A 71 -10.38 -9.42 20.03
CA LYS A 71 -9.11 -10.01 20.52
C LYS A 71 -8.09 -8.98 21.01
N ILE A 72 -8.37 -7.69 20.89
CA ILE A 72 -7.47 -6.66 21.39
C ILE A 72 -7.60 -6.64 22.91
N GLN A 73 -6.65 -7.24 23.62
CA GLN A 73 -6.32 -6.77 24.95
C GLN A 73 -5.65 -5.42 24.77
N LEU A 74 -6.47 -4.38 24.55
CA LEU A 74 -6.00 -3.02 24.72
C LEU A 74 -5.41 -2.95 26.12
N PRO A 75 -4.27 -2.25 26.33
CA PRO A 75 -3.82 -1.93 27.67
C PRO A 75 -5.04 -1.42 28.42
N SER A 76 -5.28 -1.93 29.64
CA SER A 76 -6.43 -1.45 30.41
C SER A 76 -6.38 0.08 30.39
N VAL A 77 -7.51 0.76 30.20
CA VAL A 77 -7.51 2.23 30.11
C VAL A 77 -6.73 2.86 31.29
N ALA A 78 -6.70 2.19 32.44
CA ALA A 78 -5.92 2.53 33.63
C ALA A 78 -4.38 2.47 33.50
N SER A 79 -3.80 1.88 32.45
CA SER A 79 -2.34 1.77 32.24
C SER A 79 -1.77 2.74 31.20
N LEU A 80 -2.63 3.49 30.51
CA LEU A 80 -2.22 4.56 29.59
C LEU A 80 -2.33 5.91 30.30
N ASP A 81 -1.40 6.82 30.02
CA ASP A 81 -1.57 8.22 30.38
C ASP A 81 -2.69 8.85 29.53
N GLN A 82 -3.12 10.07 29.90
CA GLN A 82 -4.20 10.76 29.21
C GLN A 82 -3.93 10.88 27.70
N GLN A 83 -2.68 11.14 27.33
CA GLN A 83 -2.27 11.30 25.94
C GLN A 83 -2.39 9.99 25.14
N GLY A 84 -2.02 8.86 25.75
CA GLY A 84 -2.19 7.53 25.17
C GLY A 84 -3.66 7.13 25.01
N GLN A 85 -4.51 7.51 25.96
CA GLN A 85 -5.97 7.28 25.86
C GLN A 85 -6.59 8.10 24.72
N ASP A 86 -6.28 9.39 24.63
CA ASP A 86 -6.79 10.29 23.60
C ASP A 86 -6.36 9.83 22.20
N ALA A 87 -5.09 9.40 22.05
CA ALA A 87 -4.57 8.88 20.79
C ALA A 87 -5.28 7.59 20.36
N LEU A 88 -5.56 6.69 21.31
CA LEU A 88 -6.27 5.44 21.04
C LEU A 88 -7.71 5.70 20.60
N GLU A 89 -8.42 6.58 21.28
CA GLU A 89 -9.80 6.97 20.92
C GLU A 89 -9.84 7.60 19.52
N LEU A 90 -8.88 8.46 19.20
CA LEU A 90 -8.76 9.07 17.88
C LEU A 90 -8.55 8.02 16.78
N ILE A 91 -7.65 7.05 16.99
CA ILE A 91 -7.36 5.98 16.02
C ILE A 91 -8.61 5.12 15.78
N LEU A 92 -9.31 4.71 16.84
CA LEU A 92 -10.52 3.89 16.73
C LEU A 92 -11.64 4.67 16.03
N THR A 93 -11.77 5.96 16.33
CA THR A 93 -12.73 6.85 15.66
C THR A 93 -12.43 6.96 14.17
N ILE A 94 -11.17 7.19 13.79
CA ILE A 94 -10.75 7.26 12.39
C ILE A 94 -11.04 5.93 11.67
N ALA A 95 -10.68 4.79 12.26
CA ALA A 95 -10.94 3.48 11.69
C ALA A 95 -12.44 3.23 11.47
N SER A 96 -13.29 3.64 12.42
CA SER A 96 -14.74 3.52 12.29
C SER A 96 -15.31 4.38 11.17
N ARG A 97 -14.82 5.61 11.00
CA ARG A 97 -15.25 6.53 9.95
C ARG A 97 -14.82 6.06 8.57
N ILE A 98 -13.59 5.56 8.43
CA ILE A 98 -13.11 4.94 7.19
C ILE A 98 -14.02 3.77 6.83
N SER A 99 -14.24 2.82 7.75
CA SER A 99 -15.13 1.68 7.50
C SER A 99 -16.55 2.09 7.09
N TYR A 100 -17.10 3.15 7.70
CA TYR A 100 -18.43 3.66 7.33
C TYR A 100 -18.46 4.21 5.90
N ILE A 101 -17.49 5.05 5.54
CA ILE A 101 -17.39 5.63 4.19
C ILE A 101 -17.22 4.52 3.15
N ASP A 102 -16.43 3.50 3.45
CA ASP A 102 -16.18 2.36 2.55
C ASP A 102 -17.46 1.60 2.25
N ASN A 103 -18.23 1.29 3.29
CA ASN A 103 -19.50 0.59 3.14
C ASN A 103 -20.51 1.43 2.34
N LEU A 104 -20.51 2.75 2.53
CA LEU A 104 -21.38 3.65 1.80
C LEU A 104 -21.01 3.73 0.31
N LEU A 105 -19.72 3.88 -0.01
CA LEU A 105 -19.24 3.91 -1.40
C LEU A 105 -19.45 2.58 -2.13
N ALA A 106 -19.21 1.46 -1.43
CA ALA A 106 -19.41 0.13 -2.00
C ALA A 106 -20.89 -0.12 -2.31
N LYS A 107 -21.78 0.27 -1.38
CA LYS A 107 -23.23 0.07 -1.52
C LYS A 107 -23.87 0.97 -2.56
N GLU A 108 -23.54 2.26 -2.55
CA GLU A 108 -24.24 3.27 -3.36
C GLU A 108 -23.59 3.48 -4.73
N CYS A 109 -22.30 3.15 -4.88
CA CYS A 109 -21.57 3.40 -6.13
C CYS A 109 -20.85 2.17 -6.70
N GLY A 110 -20.90 1.02 -6.01
CA GLY A 110 -20.09 -0.15 -6.38
C GLY A 110 -18.58 0.09 -6.25
N LEU A 111 -18.17 1.16 -5.55
CA LEU A 111 -16.78 1.58 -5.43
C LEU A 111 -16.17 1.03 -4.14
N GLU A 112 -15.16 0.19 -4.27
CA GLU A 112 -14.35 -0.23 -3.12
C GLU A 112 -13.37 0.90 -2.73
N ASN A 113 -13.23 1.19 -1.43
CA ASN A 113 -12.27 2.22 -1.02
C ASN A 113 -10.83 1.76 -1.29
N ARG A 114 -10.10 2.63 -2.01
CA ARG A 114 -8.67 2.56 -2.30
C ARG A 114 -7.81 2.18 -1.09
N LEU A 115 -8.12 2.68 0.10
CA LEU A 115 -7.38 2.41 1.34
C LEU A 115 -7.64 1.00 1.87
N SER A 116 -8.89 0.56 1.91
CA SER A 116 -9.23 -0.80 2.36
C SER A 116 -8.66 -1.88 1.45
N GLY A 117 -8.69 -1.66 0.13
CA GLY A 117 -8.02 -2.56 -0.83
C GLY A 117 -6.51 -2.65 -0.56
N GLU A 118 -5.86 -1.53 -0.26
CA GLU A 118 -4.44 -1.48 0.06
C GLU A 118 -4.12 -2.20 1.38
N LEU A 119 -4.88 -1.95 2.44
CA LEU A 119 -4.73 -2.61 3.74
C LEU A 119 -4.93 -4.13 3.63
N ARG A 120 -5.92 -4.60 2.85
CA ARG A 120 -6.13 -6.03 2.59
C ARG A 120 -4.98 -6.64 1.80
N SER A 121 -4.45 -5.93 0.80
CA SER A 121 -3.29 -6.39 0.04
C SER A 121 -2.05 -6.56 0.93
N ARG A 122 -1.80 -5.60 1.82
CA ARG A 122 -0.73 -5.70 2.83
C ARG A 122 -0.98 -6.84 3.81
N LEU A 123 -2.22 -7.03 4.28
CA LEU A 123 -2.55 -8.15 5.17
C LEU A 123 -2.32 -9.50 4.47
N ARG A 124 -2.70 -9.59 3.20
CA ARG A 124 -2.44 -10.78 2.36
C ARG A 124 -0.94 -11.05 2.24
N LEU A 125 -0.11 -10.02 2.08
CA LEU A 125 1.35 -10.16 2.05
C LEU A 125 1.91 -10.86 3.30
N TYR A 126 1.27 -10.68 4.46
CA TYR A 126 1.68 -11.33 5.71
C TYR A 126 1.09 -12.72 5.92
N GLN A 127 -0.10 -13.00 5.39
CA GLN A 127 -0.84 -14.23 5.66
C GLN A 127 -0.70 -15.31 4.57
N ASP A 128 -0.54 -14.91 3.30
CA ASP A 128 -0.48 -15.79 2.13
C ASP A 128 0.98 -15.92 1.67
N SER A 129 1.60 -17.06 1.99
CA SER A 129 3.01 -17.31 1.65
C SER A 129 3.26 -17.33 0.15
N SER A 130 2.36 -17.92 -0.65
CA SER A 130 2.54 -17.98 -2.10
C SER A 130 2.50 -16.59 -2.73
N PHE A 131 1.54 -15.76 -2.29
CA PHE A 131 1.46 -14.37 -2.72
C PHE A 131 2.70 -13.58 -2.30
N ARG A 132 3.11 -13.71 -1.04
CA ARG A 132 4.32 -13.07 -0.53
C ARG A 132 5.55 -13.42 -1.36
N ASP A 133 5.80 -14.70 -1.59
CA ASP A 133 7.00 -15.15 -2.29
C ASP A 133 7.01 -14.61 -3.73
N SER A 134 5.86 -14.58 -4.41
CA SER A 134 5.73 -13.95 -5.73
C SER A 134 6.05 -12.45 -5.72
N MET A 135 5.62 -11.72 -4.69
CA MET A 135 5.88 -10.28 -4.57
C MET A 135 7.34 -9.99 -4.22
N ILE A 136 7.95 -10.82 -3.38
CA ILE A 136 9.39 -10.75 -3.08
C ILE A 136 10.20 -10.99 -4.35
N GLU A 137 9.83 -11.99 -5.16
CA GLU A 137 10.49 -12.27 -6.42
C GLU A 137 10.39 -11.11 -7.42
N ILE A 138 9.19 -10.52 -7.56
CA ILE A 138 8.99 -9.33 -8.40
C ILE A 138 9.84 -8.18 -7.89
N TYR A 139 9.86 -7.93 -6.57
CA TYR A 139 10.68 -6.88 -5.99
C TYR A 139 12.18 -7.09 -6.31
N LYS A 140 12.71 -8.29 -6.06
CA LYS A 140 14.13 -8.61 -6.25
C LYS A 140 14.56 -8.54 -7.72
N LYS A 141 13.69 -8.97 -8.65
CA LYS A 141 14.03 -9.06 -10.08
C LYS A 141 13.74 -7.78 -10.84
N VAL A 142 12.66 -7.08 -10.49
CA VAL A 142 12.15 -5.95 -11.29
C VAL A 142 12.51 -4.61 -10.64
N ILE A 143 12.33 -4.49 -9.33
CA ILE A 143 12.36 -3.20 -8.62
C ILE A 143 13.77 -2.88 -8.13
N GLN A 144 14.31 -3.71 -7.23
CA GLN A 144 15.59 -3.49 -6.56
C GLN A 144 16.75 -3.21 -7.53
N PRO A 145 16.94 -3.95 -8.64
CA PRO A 145 18.08 -3.74 -9.53
C PRO A 145 17.99 -2.45 -10.35
N LYS A 146 16.79 -1.90 -10.53
CA LYS A 146 16.55 -0.73 -11.39
C LYS A 146 16.54 0.58 -10.61
N LEU A 147 16.25 0.53 -9.31
CA LEU A 147 15.95 1.68 -8.46
C LEU A 147 17.00 2.81 -8.57
N GLU A 148 18.28 2.49 -8.41
CA GLU A 148 19.37 3.49 -8.45
C GLU A 148 19.58 4.09 -9.86
N SER A 149 19.29 3.31 -10.90
CA SER A 149 19.51 3.70 -12.30
C SER A 149 18.31 4.43 -12.94
N TYR A 150 17.21 4.56 -12.19
CA TYR A 150 15.96 5.08 -12.72
C TYR A 150 15.91 6.61 -12.57
N THR A 151 16.31 7.29 -13.64
CA THR A 151 16.44 8.75 -13.67
C THR A 151 15.09 9.45 -13.79
N ARG A 152 15.04 10.74 -13.45
CA ARG A 152 13.83 11.57 -13.60
C ARG A 152 13.23 11.52 -15.01
N GLN A 153 14.07 11.53 -16.05
CA GLN A 153 13.59 11.41 -17.42
C GLN A 153 12.92 10.05 -17.70
N LYS A 154 13.45 8.95 -17.17
CA LYS A 154 12.80 7.63 -17.28
C LYS A 154 11.44 7.61 -16.58
N ILE A 155 11.32 8.29 -15.43
CA ILE A 155 10.05 8.43 -14.70
C ILE A 155 9.02 9.16 -15.56
N ASP A 156 9.40 10.33 -16.10
CA ASP A 156 8.50 11.15 -16.92
C ASP A 156 8.06 10.40 -18.19
N ASP A 157 8.99 9.69 -18.84
CA ASP A 157 8.71 8.88 -20.03
C ASP A 157 7.76 7.72 -19.73
N ALA A 158 7.97 7.01 -18.62
CA ALA A 158 7.11 5.90 -18.19
C ALA A 158 5.67 6.37 -17.93
N PHE A 159 5.50 7.48 -17.21
CA PHE A 159 4.16 8.03 -16.95
C PHE A 159 3.52 8.65 -18.19
N CYS A 160 4.30 9.16 -19.15
CA CYS A 160 3.78 9.61 -20.44
C CYS A 160 3.22 8.43 -21.24
N ARG A 161 3.98 7.33 -21.34
CA ARG A 161 3.52 6.08 -21.99
C ARG A 161 2.26 5.53 -21.33
N PHE A 162 2.29 5.39 -20.00
CA PHE A 162 1.16 4.86 -19.24
C PHE A 162 -0.12 5.67 -19.45
N ARG A 163 -0.05 7.01 -19.39
CA ARG A 163 -1.20 7.89 -19.65
C ARG A 163 -1.73 7.74 -21.07
N THR A 164 -0.83 7.65 -22.05
CA THR A 164 -1.20 7.46 -23.46
C THR A 164 -1.94 6.14 -23.67
N GLU A 165 -1.48 5.05 -23.04
CA GLU A 165 -2.15 3.75 -23.09
C GLU A 165 -3.52 3.76 -22.40
N GLN A 166 -3.65 4.41 -21.24
CA GLN A 166 -4.94 4.54 -20.55
C GLN A 166 -5.96 5.30 -21.41
N GLN A 167 -5.55 6.42 -22.00
CA GLN A 167 -6.41 7.18 -22.92
C GLN A 167 -6.82 6.36 -24.15
N LYS A 168 -5.92 5.51 -24.66
CA LYS A 168 -6.24 4.60 -25.77
C LYS A 168 -7.29 3.57 -25.35
N LYS A 169 -7.10 2.91 -24.20
CA LYS A 169 -8.06 1.92 -23.66
C LYS A 169 -9.43 2.54 -23.40
N GLU A 170 -9.46 3.75 -22.85
CA GLU A 170 -10.71 4.48 -22.61
C GLU A 170 -11.47 4.78 -23.90
N LYS A 171 -10.77 5.25 -24.95
CA LYS A 171 -11.36 5.45 -26.28
C LYS A 171 -11.89 4.16 -26.90
N GLU A 172 -11.14 3.06 -26.78
CA GLU A 172 -11.58 1.75 -27.27
C GLU A 172 -12.83 1.27 -26.54
N LEU A 173 -12.92 1.49 -25.23
CA LEU A 173 -14.11 1.22 -24.42
C LEU A 173 -15.31 2.07 -24.86
N MET A 174 -15.15 3.39 -25.01
CA MET A 174 -16.25 4.26 -25.45
C MET A 174 -16.81 3.82 -26.81
N ASN A 175 -15.93 3.52 -27.77
CA ASN A 175 -16.32 2.99 -29.07
C ASN A 175 -17.07 1.65 -28.98
N PHE A 176 -16.74 0.80 -28.00
CA PHE A 176 -17.41 -0.49 -27.80
C PHE A 176 -18.79 -0.36 -27.14
N VAL A 177 -18.99 0.64 -26.27
CA VAL A 177 -20.28 0.90 -25.61
C VAL A 177 -21.19 1.80 -26.47
N GLY A 178 -20.75 2.22 -27.66
CA GLY A 178 -21.56 2.98 -28.62
C GLY A 178 -21.76 4.45 -28.22
N ILE A 179 -20.78 5.04 -27.52
CA ILE A 179 -20.65 6.48 -27.28
C ILE A 179 -19.49 7.02 -28.12
#